data_AF-A0AAU5PNT4-F1
#
_entry.id   AF-A0AAU5PNT4-F1
#
_cell.length_a   1.000
_cell.length_b   1.000
_cell.length_c   1.000
_cell.angle_alpha   90.00
_cell.angle_beta   90.00
_cell.angle_gamma   90.00
#
_symmetry.space_group_name_H-M   'P 1'
#
loop_
_entity.id
_entity.type
_entity.pdbx_description
1 polymer ?
#
loop_
_entity_poly.entity_id
_entity_poly.type
_entity_poly.pdbx_seq_one_letter_code
_entity_poly.pdbx_strand_id
1 'polypeptide(L)'
;MTIPVTTPVTTPASAADATPGLLAALAPLLAAESDAEAPAAGVEPSDLEQAVWLRLLERLRETGTAPERPAEWLRRAVRAEARRARRTSDRERPYRDEPGHDPGTSGPQGSPEHSLMAAEGRRTLRAAVTRTPGRCPRVLTAMLDPEDPTYREIAGELGISQGSLGPMRSRCLGCLRRMLAAEVPAPGRRGRVR
;
A
#
# COMPACT_ATOMS: atom_id res chain seq x y z
N MET A 1 -4.00 -39.63 -66.30
CA MET A 1 -3.44 -38.38 -65.75
C MET A 1 -4.62 -37.57 -65.23
N THR A 2 -4.96 -37.76 -63.96
CA THR A 2 -6.15 -37.17 -63.33
C THR A 2 -5.68 -36.52 -62.04
N ILE A 3 -5.74 -35.19 -61.98
CA ILE A 3 -5.32 -34.42 -60.81
C ILE A 3 -6.52 -34.37 -59.85
N PRO A 4 -6.39 -34.81 -58.58
CA PRO A 4 -7.45 -34.61 -57.61
C PRO A 4 -7.51 -33.14 -57.21
N VAL A 5 -8.68 -32.52 -57.41
CA VAL A 5 -9.01 -31.21 -56.85
C VAL A 5 -9.17 -31.37 -55.34
N THR A 6 -8.22 -30.82 -54.59
CA THR A 6 -8.34 -30.66 -53.14
C THR A 6 -9.22 -29.44 -52.88
N THR A 7 -10.44 -29.65 -52.41
CA THR A 7 -11.24 -28.57 -51.81
C THR A 7 -10.61 -28.17 -50.48
N PRO A 8 -10.38 -26.88 -50.20
CA PRO A 8 -9.87 -26.45 -48.91
C PRO A 8 -10.92 -26.74 -47.84
N VAL A 9 -10.52 -27.49 -46.81
CA VAL A 9 -11.30 -27.61 -45.58
C VAL A 9 -11.26 -26.23 -44.91
N THR A 10 -12.41 -25.56 -44.80
CA THR A 10 -12.54 -24.37 -43.97
C THR A 10 -12.44 -24.83 -42.52
N THR A 11 -11.26 -24.65 -41.92
CA THR A 11 -11.10 -24.74 -40.46
C THR A 11 -12.05 -23.71 -39.83
N PRO A 12 -12.95 -24.09 -38.90
CA PRO A 12 -13.74 -23.10 -38.19
C PRO A 12 -12.78 -22.18 -37.42
N ALA A 13 -12.92 -20.88 -37.62
CA ALA A 13 -12.16 -19.88 -36.87
C ALA A 13 -12.28 -20.21 -35.38
N SER A 14 -11.14 -20.41 -34.73
CA SER A 14 -11.09 -20.66 -33.29
C SER A 14 -11.78 -19.51 -32.56
N ALA A 15 -12.52 -19.81 -31.49
CA ALA A 15 -13.17 -18.80 -30.65
C ALA A 15 -12.20 -17.72 -30.12
N ALA A 16 -10.89 -17.99 -30.13
CA ALA A 16 -9.84 -17.03 -29.85
C ALA A 16 -9.88 -15.80 -30.79
N ASP A 17 -10.20 -15.98 -32.08
CA ASP A 17 -10.20 -14.87 -33.06
C ASP A 17 -11.46 -13.99 -32.96
N ALA A 18 -12.57 -14.55 -32.46
CA ALA A 18 -13.83 -13.83 -32.27
C ALA A 18 -13.90 -13.04 -30.94
N THR A 19 -12.94 -13.28 -30.03
CA THR A 19 -12.94 -12.69 -28.68
C THR A 19 -12.75 -11.18 -28.70
N PRO A 20 -11.78 -10.59 -29.43
CA PRO A 20 -11.58 -9.14 -29.46
C PRO A 20 -12.82 -8.36 -29.96
N GLY A 21 -13.51 -8.89 -30.98
CA GLY A 21 -14.72 -8.27 -31.52
C GLY A 21 -15.90 -8.31 -30.54
N LEU A 22 -16.06 -9.42 -29.81
CA LEU A 22 -17.07 -9.56 -28.77
C LEU A 22 -16.82 -8.60 -27.60
N LEU A 23 -15.58 -8.49 -27.14
CA LEU A 23 -15.20 -7.55 -26.06
C LEU A 23 -15.49 -6.11 -26.47
N ALA A 24 -15.07 -5.71 -27.68
CA ALA A 24 -15.32 -4.37 -28.21
C ALA A 24 -16.83 -4.05 -28.31
N ALA A 25 -17.66 -5.03 -28.73
CA ALA A 25 -19.10 -4.86 -28.82
C ALA A 25 -19.79 -4.74 -27.45
N LEU A 26 -19.28 -5.42 -26.42
CA LEU A 26 -19.86 -5.43 -25.07
C LEU A 26 -19.36 -4.30 -24.18
N ALA A 27 -18.19 -3.73 -24.46
CA ALA A 27 -17.58 -2.68 -23.64
C ALA A 27 -18.48 -1.48 -23.32
N PRO A 28 -19.16 -0.83 -24.29
CA PRO A 28 -20.03 0.31 -23.97
C PRO A 28 -21.24 -0.10 -23.12
N LEU A 29 -21.77 -1.32 -23.32
CA LEU A 29 -22.87 -1.83 -22.50
C LEU A 29 -22.38 -2.14 -21.08
N LEU A 30 -21.18 -2.68 -20.93
CA LEU A 30 -20.61 -2.97 -19.62
C LEU A 30 -20.38 -1.71 -18.81
N ALA A 31 -19.76 -0.69 -19.42
CA ALA A 31 -19.57 0.60 -18.77
C ALA A 31 -20.90 1.19 -18.31
N ALA A 32 -21.92 1.22 -19.18
CA ALA A 32 -23.23 1.77 -18.84
C ALA A 32 -23.94 1.01 -17.71
N GLU A 33 -23.89 -0.33 -17.71
CA GLU A 33 -24.53 -1.14 -16.66
C GLU A 33 -23.74 -1.06 -15.34
N SER A 34 -22.40 -1.01 -15.40
CA SER A 34 -21.55 -0.81 -14.22
C SER A 34 -21.77 0.56 -13.60
N ASP A 35 -21.81 1.64 -14.39
CA ASP A 35 -22.13 2.99 -13.93
C ASP A 35 -23.50 3.06 -13.25
N ALA A 36 -24.49 2.33 -13.77
CA ALA A 36 -25.83 2.29 -13.22
C ALA A 36 -25.91 1.53 -11.88
N GLU A 37 -25.17 0.43 -11.72
CA GLU A 37 -25.28 -0.47 -10.55
C GLU A 37 -24.29 -0.13 -9.42
N ALA A 38 -23.14 0.48 -9.75
CA ALA A 38 -22.04 0.76 -8.83
C ALA A 38 -22.42 1.67 -7.63
N PRO A 39 -23.13 2.81 -7.80
CA PRO A 39 -23.44 3.71 -6.69
C PRO A 39 -24.22 3.03 -5.59
N ALA A 40 -25.21 2.21 -5.98
CA ALA A 40 -26.04 1.52 -5.04
C ALA A 40 -25.29 0.32 -4.41
N ALA A 41 -24.26 -0.20 -5.08
CA ALA A 41 -23.39 -1.24 -4.54
C ALA A 41 -22.25 -0.74 -3.64
N GLY A 42 -21.99 0.57 -3.60
CA GLY A 42 -20.92 1.16 -2.79
C GLY A 42 -19.52 0.82 -3.31
N VAL A 43 -19.36 0.63 -4.62
CA VAL A 43 -18.09 0.32 -5.29
C VAL A 43 -17.87 1.22 -6.48
N GLU A 44 -16.65 1.23 -7.03
CA GLU A 44 -16.36 1.94 -8.27
C GLU A 44 -16.89 1.16 -9.48
N PRO A 45 -17.41 1.84 -10.54
CA PRO A 45 -17.85 1.17 -11.76
C PRO A 45 -16.76 0.25 -12.36
N SER A 46 -15.50 0.70 -12.34
CA SER A 46 -14.35 -0.07 -12.86
C SER A 46 -14.16 -1.42 -12.19
N ASP A 47 -14.53 -1.57 -10.91
CA ASP A 47 -14.41 -2.85 -10.20
C ASP A 47 -15.44 -3.86 -10.72
N LEU A 48 -16.65 -3.39 -11.02
CA LEU A 48 -17.69 -4.21 -11.64
C LEU A 48 -17.30 -4.59 -13.07
N GLU A 49 -16.77 -3.65 -13.85
CA GLU A 49 -16.27 -3.93 -15.19
C GLU A 49 -15.19 -5.00 -15.17
N GLN A 50 -14.18 -4.83 -14.31
CA GLN A 50 -13.08 -5.78 -14.17
C GLN A 50 -13.58 -7.18 -13.79
N ALA A 51 -14.45 -7.28 -12.79
CA ALA A 51 -14.98 -8.56 -12.33
C ALA A 51 -15.81 -9.27 -13.41
N VAL A 52 -16.62 -8.54 -14.16
CA VAL A 52 -17.44 -9.11 -15.23
C VAL A 52 -16.58 -9.53 -16.43
N TRP A 53 -15.54 -8.76 -16.78
CA TRP A 53 -14.59 -9.15 -17.81
C TRP A 53 -13.85 -10.43 -17.45
N LEU A 54 -13.34 -10.53 -16.22
CA LEU A 54 -12.68 -11.75 -15.74
C LEU A 54 -13.61 -12.96 -15.88
N ARG A 55 -14.87 -12.85 -15.43
CA ARG A 55 -15.86 -13.93 -15.56
C ARG A 55 -16.16 -14.31 -17.00
N LEU A 56 -16.18 -13.34 -17.92
CA LEU A 56 -16.37 -13.62 -19.34
C LEU A 56 -15.16 -14.38 -19.91
N LEU A 57 -13.95 -13.92 -19.62
CA LEU A 57 -12.70 -14.53 -20.10
C LEU A 57 -12.51 -15.94 -19.54
N GLU A 58 -12.81 -16.16 -18.26
CA GLU A 58 -12.80 -17.49 -17.62
C GLU A 58 -13.80 -18.43 -18.29
N ARG A 59 -15.05 -17.98 -18.49
CA ARG A 59 -16.06 -18.76 -19.21
C ARG A 59 -15.60 -19.12 -20.62
N LEU A 60 -15.06 -18.14 -21.37
CA LEU A 60 -14.56 -18.39 -22.73
C LEU A 60 -13.40 -19.40 -22.75
N ARG A 61 -12.53 -19.36 -21.75
CA ARG A 61 -11.45 -20.36 -21.59
C ARG A 61 -12.00 -21.76 -21.28
N GLU A 62 -13.05 -21.85 -20.47
CA GLU A 62 -13.65 -23.13 -20.07
C GLU A 62 -14.53 -23.75 -21.15
N THR A 63 -15.41 -22.97 -21.77
CA THR A 63 -16.42 -23.47 -22.73
C THR A 63 -16.01 -23.29 -24.18
N GLY A 64 -14.95 -22.52 -24.46
CA GLY A 64 -14.49 -22.21 -25.81
C GLY A 64 -15.52 -21.45 -26.66
N THR A 65 -16.59 -20.92 -26.06
CA THR A 65 -17.74 -20.37 -26.79
C THR A 65 -18.38 -19.19 -26.05
N ALA A 66 -18.73 -18.15 -26.81
CA ALA A 66 -19.43 -16.99 -26.25
C ALA A 66 -20.82 -17.37 -25.71
N PRO A 67 -21.36 -16.63 -24.72
CA PRO A 67 -22.74 -16.83 -24.29
C PRO A 67 -23.71 -16.66 -25.47
N GLU A 68 -24.76 -17.49 -25.55
CA GLU A 68 -25.76 -17.41 -26.63
C GLU A 68 -26.46 -16.04 -26.71
N ARG A 69 -26.64 -15.39 -25.54
CA ARG A 69 -27.19 -14.03 -25.40
C ARG A 69 -26.22 -13.15 -24.63
N PRO A 70 -25.15 -12.63 -25.26
CA PRO A 70 -24.05 -11.96 -24.56
C PRO A 70 -24.48 -10.75 -23.73
N ALA A 71 -25.33 -9.89 -24.29
CA ALA A 71 -25.84 -8.70 -23.59
C ALA A 71 -26.70 -9.05 -22.36
N GLU A 72 -27.56 -10.06 -22.47
CA GLU A 72 -28.41 -10.50 -21.37
C GLU A 72 -27.58 -11.17 -20.26
N TRP A 73 -26.61 -11.99 -20.66
CA TRP A 73 -25.64 -12.59 -19.74
C TRP A 73 -24.85 -11.50 -19.00
N LEU A 74 -24.40 -10.47 -19.70
CA LEU A 74 -23.61 -9.37 -19.14
C LEU A 74 -24.40 -8.61 -18.07
N ARG A 75 -25.65 -8.21 -18.37
CA ARG A 75 -26.53 -7.54 -17.39
C ARG A 75 -26.74 -8.39 -16.14
N ARG A 76 -26.92 -9.70 -16.31
CA ARG A 76 -27.03 -10.64 -15.18
C ARG A 76 -25.73 -10.75 -14.39
N ALA A 77 -24.58 -10.71 -15.06
CA ALA A 77 -23.26 -10.75 -14.43
C ALA A 77 -22.99 -9.49 -13.60
N VAL A 78 -23.21 -8.29 -14.16
CA VAL A 78 -23.07 -7.00 -13.46
C VAL A 78 -23.93 -6.98 -12.21
N ARG A 79 -25.22 -7.31 -12.33
CA ARG A 79 -26.14 -7.37 -11.17
C ARG A 79 -25.70 -8.39 -10.12
N ALA A 80 -25.07 -9.49 -10.52
CA ALA A 80 -24.56 -10.48 -9.57
C ALA A 80 -23.32 -9.95 -8.82
N GLU A 81 -22.39 -9.29 -9.52
CA GLU A 81 -21.23 -8.64 -8.88
C GLU A 81 -21.64 -7.50 -7.97
N ALA A 82 -22.56 -6.63 -8.40
CA ALA A 82 -23.09 -5.55 -7.57
C ALA A 82 -23.74 -6.10 -6.27
N ARG A 83 -24.52 -7.19 -6.36
CA ARG A 83 -25.07 -7.86 -5.16
C ARG A 83 -23.99 -8.49 -4.29
N ARG A 84 -22.93 -9.05 -4.89
CA ARG A 84 -21.80 -9.63 -4.16
C ARG A 84 -21.04 -8.54 -3.41
N ALA A 85 -20.71 -7.45 -4.09
CA ALA A 85 -20.05 -6.27 -3.53
C ALA A 85 -20.80 -5.71 -2.32
N ARG A 86 -22.12 -5.48 -2.43
CA ARG A 86 -22.95 -5.06 -1.29
C ARG A 86 -22.85 -5.99 -0.09
N ARG A 87 -23.00 -7.30 -0.32
CA ARG A 87 -22.93 -8.30 0.76
C ARG A 87 -21.55 -8.38 1.38
N THR A 88 -20.50 -8.07 0.62
CA THR A 88 -19.14 -7.99 1.13
C THR A 88 -18.98 -6.72 1.97
N SER A 89 -19.37 -5.55 1.46
CA SER A 89 -19.34 -4.29 2.20
C SER A 89 -20.18 -4.33 3.49
N ASP A 90 -21.32 -5.03 3.52
CA ASP A 90 -22.13 -5.20 4.73
C ASP A 90 -21.44 -6.07 5.79
N ARG A 91 -20.54 -6.97 5.36
CA ARG A 91 -19.80 -7.89 6.24
C ARG A 91 -18.42 -7.37 6.61
N GLU A 92 -17.85 -6.53 5.76
CA GLU A 92 -16.62 -5.81 6.01
C GLU A 92 -16.93 -4.68 6.98
N ARG A 93 -16.39 -4.77 8.18
CA ARG A 93 -16.37 -3.62 9.08
C ARG A 93 -15.23 -2.73 8.59
N PRO A 94 -15.49 -1.46 8.20
CA PRO A 94 -14.42 -0.51 8.01
C PRO A 94 -13.53 -0.58 9.25
N TYR A 95 -12.22 -0.77 9.03
CA TYR A 95 -11.28 -0.57 10.10
C TYR A 95 -11.54 0.85 10.60
N ARG A 96 -11.92 1.00 11.87
CA ARG A 96 -12.27 2.31 12.43
C ARG A 96 -11.06 3.19 12.22
N ASP A 97 -11.16 4.19 11.34
CA ASP A 97 -10.23 5.30 11.33
C ASP A 97 -10.20 5.83 12.76
N GLU A 98 -9.03 5.73 13.39
CA GLU A 98 -8.86 6.28 14.72
C GLU A 98 -9.23 7.77 14.69
N PRO A 99 -10.04 8.25 15.64
CA PRO A 99 -10.32 9.68 15.75
C PRO A 99 -8.98 10.42 15.85
N GLY A 100 -8.88 11.47 15.03
CA GLY A 100 -7.64 12.16 14.70
C GLY A 100 -6.67 12.34 15.86
N HIS A 101 -5.44 11.89 15.62
CA HIS A 101 -4.18 12.42 16.13
C HIS A 101 -4.31 13.47 17.25
N ASP A 102 -4.48 13.00 18.48
CA ASP A 102 -4.17 13.79 19.67
C ASP A 102 -2.66 13.58 19.95
N PRO A 103 -1.80 14.61 19.80
CA PRO A 103 -0.34 14.46 19.91
C PRO A 103 0.15 14.05 21.31
N GLY A 104 -0.75 13.88 22.30
CA GLY A 104 -0.41 13.59 23.68
C GLY A 104 -0.39 12.11 24.08
N THR A 105 -0.96 11.20 23.30
CA THR A 105 -1.08 9.79 23.71
C THR A 105 -0.28 8.87 22.78
N SER A 106 0.97 8.61 23.16
CA SER A 106 1.79 7.56 22.53
C SER A 106 1.27 6.18 22.92
N GLY A 107 0.18 5.73 22.28
CA GLY A 107 -0.22 4.32 22.23
C GLY A 107 0.47 3.60 21.07
N PRO A 108 0.84 2.31 21.21
CA PRO A 108 1.64 1.62 20.20
C PRO A 108 0.77 0.98 19.12
N GLN A 109 0.07 1.75 18.29
CA GLN A 109 -0.68 1.21 17.14
C GLN A 109 -0.63 2.13 15.91
N GLY A 110 0.57 2.63 15.56
CA GLY A 110 0.81 3.10 14.21
C GLY A 110 0.71 1.94 13.21
N SER A 111 0.39 2.22 11.94
CA SER A 111 0.37 1.19 10.88
C SER A 111 1.65 0.33 10.92
N PRO A 112 1.62 -0.94 10.45
CA PRO A 112 2.81 -1.80 10.43
C PRO A 112 4.03 -1.11 9.80
N GLU A 113 3.79 -0.32 8.75
CA GLU A 113 4.78 0.51 8.07
C GLU A 113 5.34 1.60 9.01
N HIS A 114 4.47 2.35 9.69
CA HIS A 114 4.89 3.36 10.66
C HIS A 114 5.69 2.77 11.82
N SER A 115 5.25 1.63 12.34
CA SER A 115 5.94 0.90 13.42
C SER A 115 7.32 0.42 12.97
N LEU A 116 7.42 -0.08 11.73
CA LEU A 116 8.70 -0.48 11.13
C LEU A 116 9.62 0.73 10.91
N MET A 117 9.10 1.84 10.38
CA MET A 117 9.87 3.07 10.18
C MET A 117 10.37 3.65 11.51
N ALA A 118 9.55 3.64 12.57
CA ALA A 118 9.96 4.05 13.90
C ALA A 118 11.01 3.11 14.51
N ALA A 119 10.89 1.79 14.31
CA ALA A 119 11.89 0.83 14.72
C ALA A 119 13.23 1.02 13.99
N GLU A 120 13.18 1.27 12.69
CA GLU A 120 14.36 1.58 11.88
C GLU A 120 15.01 2.88 12.35
N GLY A 121 14.24 3.95 12.52
CA GLY A 121 14.75 5.22 13.03
C GLY A 121 15.44 5.08 14.40
N ARG A 122 14.89 4.27 15.31
CA ARG A 122 15.54 3.95 16.61
C ARG A 122 16.84 3.17 16.42
N ARG A 123 16.89 2.20 15.51
CA ARG A 123 18.12 1.44 15.20
C ARG A 123 19.20 2.37 14.64
N THR A 124 18.85 3.20 13.65
CA THR A 124 19.77 4.18 13.05
C THR A 124 20.30 5.17 14.10
N LEU A 125 19.42 5.70 14.95
CA LEU A 125 19.81 6.61 16.03
C LEU A 125 20.79 5.94 17.00
N ARG A 126 20.48 4.73 17.47
CA ARG A 126 21.35 3.99 18.40
C ARG A 126 22.72 3.68 17.78
N ALA A 127 22.75 3.31 16.50
CA ALA A 127 23.99 3.09 15.75
C ALA A 127 24.80 4.38 15.54
N ALA A 128 24.16 5.54 15.43
CA ALA A 128 24.85 6.82 15.36
C ALA A 128 25.43 7.22 16.74
N VAL A 129 24.69 6.98 17.82
CA VAL A 129 25.15 7.25 19.19
C VAL A 129 26.44 6.49 19.52
N THR A 130 26.55 5.21 19.16
CA THR A 130 27.77 4.41 19.42
C THR A 130 29.01 4.92 18.69
N ARG A 131 28.83 5.65 17.59
CA ARG A 131 29.93 6.24 16.79
C ARG A 131 30.31 7.66 17.22
N THR A 132 29.59 8.27 18.16
CA THR A 132 29.93 9.63 18.64
C THR A 132 31.26 9.64 19.40
N PRO A 133 32.04 10.73 19.33
CA PRO A 133 33.38 10.76 19.93
C PRO A 133 33.37 10.93 21.46
N GLY A 134 34.44 10.44 22.10
CA GLY A 134 34.74 10.70 23.51
C GLY A 134 33.70 10.11 24.47
N ARG A 135 33.22 10.92 25.43
CA ARG A 135 32.24 10.50 26.45
C ARG A 135 30.79 10.50 25.94
N CYS A 136 30.54 10.95 24.70
CA CYS A 136 29.20 11.14 24.19
C CYS A 136 28.36 9.88 24.03
N PRO A 137 28.90 8.70 23.67
CA PRO A 137 28.09 7.49 23.62
C PRO A 137 27.46 7.18 24.97
N ARG A 138 28.24 7.25 26.07
CA ARG A 138 27.74 6.98 27.43
C ARG A 138 26.66 7.97 27.87
N VAL A 139 26.86 9.26 27.61
CA VAL A 139 25.90 10.31 27.97
C VAL A 139 24.58 10.15 27.21
N LEU A 140 24.67 9.92 25.89
CA LEU A 140 23.49 9.82 25.03
C LEU A 140 22.75 8.50 25.25
N THR A 141 23.45 7.40 25.54
CA THR A 141 22.81 6.13 25.91
C THR A 141 22.01 6.27 27.20
N ALA A 142 22.58 6.87 28.25
CA ALA A 142 21.87 7.08 29.52
C ALA A 142 20.63 7.99 29.36
N MET A 143 20.66 8.94 28.42
CA MET A 143 19.50 9.80 28.11
C MET A 143 18.45 9.15 27.22
N LEU A 144 18.77 8.04 26.56
CA LEU A 144 17.85 7.28 25.70
C LEU A 144 17.38 5.98 26.38
N ASP A 145 17.67 5.86 27.68
CA ASP A 145 17.24 4.72 28.48
C ASP A 145 15.70 4.74 28.63
N PRO A 146 15.00 3.64 28.34
CA PRO A 146 13.55 3.57 28.46
C PRO A 146 13.04 3.76 29.89
N GLU A 147 13.87 3.58 30.92
CA GLU A 147 13.51 3.81 32.32
C GLU A 147 13.50 5.30 32.69
N ASP A 148 13.85 6.19 31.75
CA ASP A 148 13.86 7.66 31.88
C ASP A 148 14.53 8.16 33.18
N PRO A 149 15.82 7.82 33.41
CA PRO A 149 16.50 8.16 34.65
C PRO A 149 16.61 9.67 34.84
N THR A 150 16.53 10.10 36.10
CA THR A 150 16.64 11.52 36.43
C THR A 150 18.04 12.06 36.14
N TYR A 151 18.14 13.37 35.96
CA TYR A 151 19.42 14.06 35.73
C TYR A 151 20.49 13.74 36.80
N ARG A 152 20.06 13.53 38.04
CA ARG A 152 20.90 13.16 39.18
C ARG A 152 21.42 11.73 39.04
N GLU A 153 20.56 10.79 38.65
CA GLU A 153 20.93 9.38 38.43
C GLU A 153 21.92 9.24 37.28
N ILE A 154 21.66 9.91 36.15
CA ILE A 154 22.59 9.94 35.01
C ILE A 154 23.95 10.51 35.44
N ALA A 155 23.97 11.63 36.17
CA ALA A 155 25.22 12.22 36.64
C ALA A 155 25.99 11.29 37.59
N GLY A 156 25.28 10.62 38.50
CA GLY A 156 25.83 9.62 39.42
C GLY A 156 26.45 8.43 38.70
N GLU A 157 25.72 7.84 37.75
CA GLU A 157 26.20 6.71 36.95
C GLU A 157 27.42 7.06 36.09
N LEU A 158 27.46 8.29 35.56
CA LEU A 158 28.57 8.78 34.76
C LEU A 158 29.77 9.25 35.60
N GLY A 159 29.63 9.34 36.92
CA GLY A 159 30.66 9.81 37.84
C GLY A 159 31.04 11.28 37.63
N ILE A 160 30.06 12.12 37.30
CA ILE A 160 30.25 13.55 37.04
C ILE A 160 29.35 14.41 37.94
N SER A 161 29.65 15.70 38.08
CA SER A 161 28.75 16.60 38.79
C SER A 161 27.49 16.84 37.97
N GLN A 162 26.33 16.92 38.65
CA GLN A 162 25.05 17.25 38.00
C GLN A 162 25.13 18.54 37.16
N GLY A 163 25.87 19.56 37.65
CA GLY A 163 26.09 20.81 36.93
C GLY A 163 26.89 20.68 35.62
N SER A 164 27.72 19.64 35.48
CA SER A 164 28.50 19.38 34.27
C SER A 164 27.73 18.62 33.18
N LEU A 165 26.61 17.97 33.52
CA LEU A 165 25.82 17.16 32.58
C LEU A 165 25.11 18.03 31.52
N GLY A 166 24.71 19.27 31.85
CA GLY A 166 24.09 20.23 30.92
C GLY A 166 24.97 20.61 29.73
N PRO A 167 26.15 21.19 29.98
CA PRO A 167 27.12 21.48 28.91
C PRO A 167 27.51 20.24 28.11
N MET A 168 27.66 19.09 28.78
CA MET A 168 28.02 17.83 28.13
C MET A 168 26.91 17.33 27.20
N ARG A 169 25.65 17.39 27.62
CA ARG A 169 24.46 17.08 26.82
C ARG A 169 24.44 17.91 25.54
N SER A 170 24.57 19.24 25.68
CA SER A 170 24.54 20.16 24.55
C SER A 170 25.63 19.83 23.52
N ARG A 171 26.87 19.62 24.00
CA ARG A 171 27.99 19.25 23.14
C ARG A 171 27.76 17.91 22.42
N CYS A 172 27.29 16.89 23.14
CA CYS A 172 27.09 15.55 22.59
C CYS A 172 25.93 15.49 21.58
N LEU A 173 24.81 16.15 21.87
CA LEU A 173 23.73 16.31 20.89
C LEU A 173 24.18 17.10 19.66
N GLY A 174 25.02 18.12 19.84
CA GLY A 174 25.64 18.86 18.73
C GLY A 174 26.50 17.97 17.83
N CYS A 175 27.32 17.08 18.41
CA CYS A 175 28.09 16.09 17.65
C CYS A 175 27.17 15.13 16.88
N LEU A 176 26.16 14.57 17.56
CA LEU A 176 25.23 13.63 16.95
C LEU A 176 24.47 14.25 15.77
N ARG A 177 23.98 15.49 15.92
CA ARG A 177 23.29 16.21 14.83
C ARG A 177 24.17 16.40 13.61
N ARG A 178 25.45 16.77 13.79
CA ARG A 178 26.39 16.94 12.67
C ARG A 178 26.66 15.63 11.95
N MET A 179 26.79 14.53 12.68
CA MET A 179 26.98 13.20 12.10
C MET A 179 25.76 12.76 11.28
N LEU A 180 24.56 12.89 11.85
CA LEU A 180 23.32 12.52 11.16
C LEU A 180 23.05 13.40 9.93
N ALA A 181 23.37 14.70 9.99
CA ALA A 181 23.24 15.61 8.85
C ALA A 181 24.20 15.26 7.68
N ALA A 182 25.32 14.59 7.96
CA ALA A 182 26.23 14.11 6.92
C ALA A 182 25.75 12.79 6.27
N GLU A 183 24.92 12.01 6.97
CA GLU A 183 24.40 10.71 6.51
C GLU A 183 23.07 10.83 5.77
N VAL A 184 22.28 11.86 6.07
CA VAL A 184 21.01 12.14 5.39
C VAL A 184 21.26 13.12 4.26
N PRO A 185 21.23 12.72 2.98
CA PRO A 185 21.28 13.68 1.89
C PRO A 185 20.14 14.69 2.05
N ALA A 186 20.45 15.97 1.84
CA ALA A 186 19.46 17.05 1.95
C ALA A 186 18.19 16.65 1.17
N PRO A 187 16.98 16.85 1.73
CA PRO A 187 15.76 16.52 1.02
C PRO A 187 15.81 17.23 -0.34
N GLY A 188 15.86 16.44 -1.42
CA GLY A 188 15.95 16.95 -2.78
C GLY A 188 14.88 18.01 -2.97
N ARG A 189 15.25 19.14 -3.60
CA ARG A 189 14.35 20.30 -3.83
C ARG A 189 12.97 19.78 -4.24
N ARG A 190 12.01 19.88 -3.32
CA ARG A 190 10.60 19.55 -3.56
C ARG A 190 10.18 20.28 -4.84
N GLY A 191 9.89 19.54 -5.90
CA GLY A 191 9.48 20.11 -7.17
C GLY A 191 8.26 20.99 -6.92
N ARG A 192 8.41 22.30 -7.20
CA ARG A 192 7.26 23.20 -7.28
C ARG A 192 6.51 22.84 -8.55
N VAL A 193 5.42 22.10 -8.41
CA VAL A 193 4.41 21.98 -9.46
C VAL A 193 3.84 23.38 -9.67
N ARG A 194 3.94 23.88 -10.91
CA ARG A 194 3.35 25.15 -11.36
C ARG A 194 1.90 24.93 -11.73
#